data_AF-A0A410MEV2-F1
#
_entry.id   AF-A0A410MEV2-F1
#
_cell.length_a   1.000
_cell.length_b   1.000
_cell.length_c   1.000
_cell.angle_alpha   90.00
_cell.angle_beta   90.00
_cell.angle_gamma   90.00
#
_symmetry.space_group_name_H-M   'P 1'
#
loop_
_entity.id
_entity.type
_entity.pdbx_description
1 polymer ?
#
loop_
_entity_poly.entity_id
_entity_poly.type
_entity_poly.pdbx_seq_one_letter_code
_entity_poly.pdbx_strand_id
1 'polypeptide(L)' 'MKEVIIALLTGFIVGLVFAGFKLPIPAPPAFAGVAGIIGIYLGFKVMGWVGPMLPEIFK' A
#
# COMPACT_ATOMS: atom_id res chain seq x y z
N MET A 1 0.46 -15.42 0.03
CA MET A 1 -1.01 -15.33 0.30
C MET A 1 -1.29 -15.34 1.79
N LYS A 2 -0.65 -16.24 2.55
CA LYS A 2 -0.73 -16.27 4.02
C LYS A 2 -0.35 -14.91 4.64
N GLU A 3 0.68 -14.29 4.11
CA GLU A 3 1.23 -12.99 4.50
C GLU A 3 0.20 -11.87 4.30
N VAL A 4 -0.56 -11.91 3.20
CA VAL A 4 -1.61 -10.93 2.91
C VAL A 4 -2.74 -11.03 3.93
N ILE A 5 -3.17 -12.26 4.24
CA ILE A 5 -4.22 -12.52 5.23
C ILE A 5 -3.76 -12.05 6.62
N ILE A 6 -2.53 -12.38 7.01
CA ILE A 6 -1.96 -11.96 8.29
C ILE A 6 -1.84 -10.43 8.35
N ALA A 7 -1.35 -9.77 7.30
CA ALA A 7 -1.25 -8.31 7.26
C ALA A 7 -2.61 -7.62 7.39
N LEU A 8 -3.64 -8.13 6.71
CA LEU A 8 -5.02 -7.63 6.83
C LEU A 8 -5.56 -7.81 8.25
N LEU A 9 -5.39 -8.99 8.84
CA LEU A 9 -5.82 -9.27 10.21
C LEU A 9 -5.09 -8.39 11.23
N THR A 10 -3.77 -8.25 11.10
CA THR A 10 -2.98 -7.38 11.97
C THR A 10 -3.44 -5.93 11.85
N GLY A 11 -3.59 -5.41 10.63
CA GLY A 11 -4.08 -4.04 10.41
C GLY A 11 -5.49 -3.81 10.99
N PHE A 12 -6.38 -4.78 10.82
CA PHE A 12 -7.73 -4.75 11.38
C PHE A 12 -7.72 -4.72 12.92
N ILE A 13 -6.98 -5.62 13.55
CA ILE A 13 -6.88 -5.69 15.03
C ILE A 13 -6.25 -4.41 15.59
N VAL A 14 -5.17 -3.91 14.98
CA VAL A 14 -4.54 -2.65 15.38
C VAL A 14 -5.52 -1.48 15.25
N GLY A 15 -6.27 -1.41 14.15
CA GLY A 15 -7.30 -0.39 13.95
C GLY A 15 -8.39 -0.43 15.03
N LEU A 16 -8.88 -1.62 15.38
CA LEU A 16 -9.87 -1.79 16.45
C LEU A 16 -9.34 -1.35 17.82
N VAL A 17 -8.11 -1.75 18.17
CA VAL A 17 -7.48 -1.36 19.43
C VAL A 17 -7.34 0.16 19.51
N PHE A 18 -6.77 0.79 18.49
CA PHE A 18 -6.54 2.23 18.50
C PHE A 18 -7.84 3.04 18.51
N ALA A 19 -8.86 2.61 17.76
CA ALA A 19 -10.17 3.22 17.80
C ALA A 19 -10.85 3.06 19.17
N GLY A 20 -10.78 1.86 19.76
CA GLY A 20 -11.36 1.56 21.07
C GLY A 20 -10.74 2.38 22.22
N PHE A 21 -9.42 2.57 22.19
CA PHE A 21 -8.70 3.40 23.17
C PHE A 21 -8.60 4.88 22.78
N LYS A 22 -9.22 5.31 21.67
CA LYS A 22 -9.14 6.68 21.13
C LYS A 22 -7.69 7.18 20.96
N LEU A 23 -6.79 6.28 20.62
CA LEU A 23 -5.38 6.60 20.37
C LEU A 23 -5.22 7.15 18.94
N PRO A 24 -4.25 8.06 18.71
CA PRO A 24 -3.92 8.49 17.35
C PRO A 24 -3.47 7.28 16.53
N ILE A 25 -4.09 7.07 15.37
CA ILE A 25 -3.80 5.91 14.54
C ILE A 25 -2.38 6.02 13.93
N PRO A 26 -1.60 4.92 13.85
CA PRO A 26 -0.26 4.93 13.28
C PRO A 26 -0.28 4.87 11.74
N ALA A 27 -1.42 4.49 11.16
CA ALA A 27 -1.63 4.40 9.71
C ALA A 27 -2.05 5.75 9.11
N PRO A 28 -1.97 5.96 7.79
CA PRO A 28 -2.45 7.17 7.13
C PRO A 28 -3.91 7.47 7.54
N PRO A 29 -4.19 8.62 8.18
CA PRO A 29 -5.50 8.89 8.75
C PRO A 29 -6.54 9.27 7.69
N ALA A 30 -6.10 9.68 6.50
CA ALA A 30 -6.96 10.02 5.38
C ALA A 30 -6.95 8.92 4.32
N PHE A 31 -8.11 8.69 3.71
CA PHE A 31 -8.24 7.78 2.57
C PHE A 31 -7.28 8.14 1.42
N ALA A 32 -7.02 9.44 1.22
CA ALA A 32 -6.05 9.94 0.27
C ALA A 32 -4.63 9.37 0.50
N GLY A 33 -4.21 9.18 1.75
CA GLY A 33 -2.91 8.58 2.07
C GLY A 33 -2.84 7.10 1.69
N VAL A 34 -3.92 6.35 1.92
CA VAL A 34 -4.03 4.94 1.49
C VAL A 34 -4.01 4.83 -0.04
N ALA A 35 -4.78 5.68 -0.73
CA ALA A 35 -4.78 5.75 -2.18
C ALA A 35 -3.39 6.07 -2.75
N GLY A 36 -2.64 6.97 -2.10
CA GLY A 36 -1.25 7.29 -2.47
C GLY A 36 -0.32 6.07 -2.40
N ILE A 37 -0.40 5.27 -1.33
CA ILE A 37 0.40 4.03 -1.18
C ILE A 37 0.08 3.03 -2.30
N ILE A 38 -1.21 2.86 -2.63
CA ILE A 38 -1.64 2.00 -3.74
C ILE A 38 -1.07 2.52 -5.06
N GLY A 39 -1.16 3.82 -5.33
CA GLY A 39 -0.62 4.45 -6.54
C GLY A 39 0.89 4.26 -6.69
N ILE A 40 1.66 4.39 -5.60
CA ILE A 40 3.10 4.15 -5.59
C ILE A 40 3.42 2.69 -5.97
N TYR A 41 2.72 1.72 -5.38
CA TYR A 41 2.94 0.30 -5.69
C TYR A 41 2.58 -0.03 -7.14
N LEU A 42 1.47 0.49 -7.65
CA LEU A 42 1.06 0.30 -9.04
C LEU A 42 2.07 0.93 -10.00
N GLY A 43 2.51 2.16 -9.75
CA GLY A 43 3.53 2.84 -10.56
C GLY A 43 4.85 2.06 -10.61
N PHE A 44 5.31 1.53 -9.47
CA PHE A 44 6.48 0.66 -9.42
C PHE A 44 6.31 -0.60 -10.28
N LYS A 45 5.14 -1.26 -10.19
CA LYS A 45 4.85 -2.47 -10.94
C LYS A 45 4.76 -2.21 -12.46
N VAL A 46 4.12 -1.11 -12.84
CA VAL A 46 4.04 -0.66 -14.24
C VAL A 46 5.43 -0.39 -14.80
N MET A 47 6.29 0.33 -14.07
CA MET A 47 7.68 0.55 -14.48
C MET A 47 8.49 -0.74 -14.56
N GLY A 48 8.21 -1.73 -13.71
CA GLY A 48 8.81 -3.06 -13.83
C GLY A 48 8.45 -3.78 -15.14
N TRP A 49 7.28 -3.51 -15.71
CA TRP A 49 6.83 -4.10 -16.98
C TRP A 49 7.23 -3.29 -18.21
N VAL A 50 7.19 -1.96 -18.11
CA VAL A 50 7.48 -1.04 -19.22
C VAL A 50 8.97 -0.71 -19.31
N GLY A 51 9.69 -0.75 -18.19
CA GLY A 51 11.13 -0.49 -18.11
C GLY A 51 11.99 -1.32 -19.07
N PRO A 52 11.74 -2.63 -19.26
CA PRO A 52 12.43 -3.44 -20.26
C PRO A 52 12.18 -3.03 -21.72
N MET A 53 11.06 -2.36 -22.00
CA MET A 53 10.67 -1.90 -23.34
C MET A 53 11.18 -0.48 -23.65
N LEU A 54 11.55 0.30 -22.62
CA LEU A 54 12.09 1.65 -22.81
C LEU A 54 13.33 1.70 -23.71
N PRO A 55 14.36 0.84 -23.53
CA PRO A 55 15.56 0.86 -24.36
C PRO A 55 15.30 0.60 -25.85
N GLU A 56 14.25 -0.14 -26.19
CA GLU A 56 13.86 -0.44 -27.58
C GLU A 56 13.12 0.73 -28.24
N ILE A 57 12.52 1.62 -27.46
CA ILE A 57 11.80 2.81 -27.96
C ILE A 57 12.75 3.98 -28.18
N PHE A 58 13.84 4.07 -27.42
CA PHE A 58 14.84 5.14 -27.49
C PHE A 58 16.05 4.83 -28.39
N LYS A 59 16.01 3.71 -29.12
CA LYS A 59 16.99 3.32 -30.13
C LYS A 59 16.41 3.49 -31.53
#